data_AF-A0A7R9AA66-F1
#
_entry.id   AF-A0A7R9AA66-F1
#
_cell.length_a   1.000
_cell.length_b   1.000
_cell.length_c   1.000
_cell.angle_alpha   90.00
_cell.angle_beta   90.00
_cell.angle_gamma   90.00
#
_symmetry.space_group_name_H-M   'P 1'
#
loop_
_entity.id
_entity.type
_entity.pdbx_description
1 polymer ?
#
loop_
_entity_poly.entity_id
_entity_poly.type
_entity_poly.pdbx_seq_one_letter_code
_entity_poly.pdbx_strand_id
1 'polypeptide(L)'
;MQLRNTHSRRHDMVMILIEEYQSLPTNTVYVIEDVEMIPAPAFTFCPKPSTLGRFPDYLIMSTQWRLELKTSTYIEKFQNISIPLLRLFEVAPKGWLRVANESIINGETIFQLDGVGHWSERTFLGNFEEKDFPYYFKCFSIFPKREITVGENSCSNILLKFKFMGIMTSDFQNKMQIDVYIHDNSEEFTNVFGLAPEKITIFNGTNTRLMVRPQVVQRLSKRTAPCVGDYGYSHSRCWENCFWEHVQLHMDLPCLSPSFLSKDVNLTAPNCTDMNAELDVLSMLHKIHNNSLPQGWKECNCPKRCNITKYDVLAPPTDACDVENERKLELNYSRLLISFPSKQVPYFREQEKLTLLDVLSNIGGIVGVCLGASLITLYDMVEMAFSTIRCKLMRRKNEVIDSGIV
;
A
#
# COMPACT_ATOMS: atom_id res chain seq x y z
N MET A 1 -9.19 -58.40 -12.92
CA MET A 1 -9.57 -57.14 -13.59
C MET A 1 -10.85 -56.63 -12.90
N GLN A 2 -10.71 -55.86 -11.83
CA GLN A 2 -11.79 -55.31 -11.02
C GLN A 2 -11.41 -53.86 -10.71
N LEU A 3 -12.16 -52.89 -11.24
CA LEU A 3 -12.00 -51.47 -10.94
C LEU A 3 -12.78 -51.18 -9.64
N ARG A 4 -12.05 -50.85 -8.57
CA ARG A 4 -12.64 -50.29 -7.35
C ARG A 4 -12.79 -48.79 -7.52
N ASN A 5 -14.06 -48.37 -7.54
CA ASN A 5 -14.50 -47.02 -7.21
C ASN A 5 -14.26 -46.75 -5.72
N THR A 6 -13.58 -45.65 -5.39
CA THR A 6 -13.72 -44.99 -4.10
C THR A 6 -13.87 -43.49 -4.32
N HIS A 7 -15.13 -43.05 -4.29
CA HIS A 7 -15.50 -41.69 -3.96
C HIS A 7 -15.06 -41.40 -2.53
N SER A 8 -14.34 -40.30 -2.31
CA SER A 8 -14.38 -39.58 -1.04
C SER A 8 -14.41 -38.09 -1.34
N ARG A 9 -15.53 -37.47 -1.00
CA ARG A 9 -15.81 -36.05 -1.07
C ARG A 9 -15.02 -35.34 0.03
N ARG A 10 -14.20 -34.36 -0.35
CA ARG A 10 -13.96 -33.16 0.47
C ARG A 10 -14.39 -31.97 -0.37
N HIS A 11 -15.57 -31.46 -0.06
CA HIS A 11 -15.90 -30.07 -0.29
C HIS A 11 -15.26 -29.30 0.85
N ASP A 12 -14.29 -28.43 0.57
CA ASP A 12 -13.96 -27.31 1.45
C ASP A 12 -13.28 -26.19 0.63
N MET A 13 -13.93 -25.02 0.69
CA MET A 13 -13.48 -23.68 0.33
C MET A 13 -12.69 -23.49 -0.96
N VAL A 14 -13.42 -23.42 -2.07
CA VAL A 14 -13.09 -22.43 -3.10
C VAL A 14 -13.49 -21.08 -2.53
N MET A 15 -12.55 -20.38 -1.87
CA MET A 15 -12.68 -18.94 -1.70
C MET A 15 -12.54 -18.36 -3.10
N ILE A 16 -13.68 -18.13 -3.74
CA ILE A 16 -13.76 -17.40 -4.99
C ILE A 16 -13.21 -16.01 -4.65
N LEU A 17 -11.94 -15.77 -4.97
CA LEU A 17 -11.48 -14.44 -5.37
C LEU A 17 -12.38 -14.07 -6.55
N ILE A 18 -13.54 -13.51 -6.24
CA ILE A 18 -14.30 -12.73 -7.19
C ILE A 18 -13.39 -11.54 -7.40
N GLU A 19 -12.52 -11.66 -8.40
CA GLU A 19 -11.91 -10.53 -9.05
C GLU A 19 -13.00 -9.48 -9.19
N GLU A 20 -12.73 -8.33 -8.60
CA GLU A 20 -13.49 -7.09 -8.65
C GLU A 20 -13.46 -6.52 -10.09
N TYR A 21 -13.71 -7.37 -11.08
CA TYR A 21 -14.05 -7.05 -12.47
C TYR A 21 -15.57 -6.82 -12.60
N GLN A 22 -16.22 -6.34 -11.53
CA GLN A 22 -17.60 -5.89 -11.60
C GLN A 22 -17.65 -4.54 -12.32
N SER A 23 -17.88 -4.64 -13.63
CA SER A 23 -18.43 -3.62 -14.52
C SER A 23 -17.83 -2.23 -14.33
N LEU A 24 -16.74 -1.90 -15.04
CA LEU A 24 -16.36 -0.51 -15.25
C LEU A 24 -17.53 0.22 -15.97
N PRO A 25 -18.34 1.07 -15.31
CA PRO A 25 -19.30 1.93 -16.00
C PRO A 25 -18.61 3.25 -16.41
N THR A 26 -17.28 3.29 -16.35
CA THR A 26 -16.43 4.44 -16.65
C THR A 26 -15.45 4.07 -17.74
N ASN A 27 -15.32 4.94 -18.73
CA ASN A 27 -14.26 4.81 -19.73
C ASN A 27 -12.94 5.07 -19.01
N THR A 28 -12.17 4.02 -18.76
CA THR A 28 -10.77 4.16 -18.33
C THR A 28 -9.97 4.56 -19.55
N VAL A 29 -9.33 5.71 -19.52
CA VAL A 29 -8.38 6.11 -20.55
C VAL A 29 -7.04 5.50 -20.20
N TYR A 30 -6.54 4.67 -21.09
CA TYR A 30 -5.22 4.09 -21.03
C TYR A 30 -4.26 4.99 -21.79
N VAL A 31 -3.32 5.61 -21.08
CA VAL A 31 -2.25 6.42 -21.67
C VAL A 31 -0.94 5.78 -21.28
N ILE A 32 -0.06 5.57 -22.25
CA ILE A 32 1.34 5.25 -21.96
C ILE A 32 2.08 6.58 -22.01
N GLU A 33 2.60 7.01 -20.86
CA GLU A 33 3.42 8.22 -20.79
C GLU A 33 4.89 7.83 -20.72
N ASP A 34 5.69 8.43 -21.59
CA ASP A 34 7.14 8.43 -21.45
C ASP A 34 7.49 9.43 -20.35
N VAL A 35 7.78 8.93 -19.15
CA VAL A 35 8.19 9.77 -18.02
C VAL A 35 9.71 9.83 -17.93
N GLU A 36 10.24 11.03 -17.69
CA GLU A 36 11.68 11.19 -17.41
C GLU A 36 12.07 10.53 -16.09
N MET A 37 11.12 10.44 -15.17
CA MET A 37 11.30 9.98 -13.80
C MET A 37 10.22 8.97 -13.42
N ILE A 38 10.64 7.83 -12.89
CA ILE A 38 9.73 6.76 -12.45
C ILE A 38 9.39 6.95 -10.97
N PRO A 39 8.10 6.84 -10.57
CA PRO A 39 7.71 6.89 -9.17
C PRO A 39 8.45 5.81 -8.37
N ALA A 40 9.26 6.23 -7.40
CA ALA A 40 10.10 5.33 -6.63
C ALA A 40 9.24 4.50 -5.65
N PRO A 41 9.30 3.16 -5.69
CA PRO A 41 8.60 2.34 -4.70
C PRO A 41 9.24 2.47 -3.33
N ALA A 42 8.41 2.32 -2.30
CA ALA A 42 8.90 1.97 -0.98
C ALA A 42 9.15 0.47 -0.87
N PHE A 43 10.16 0.12 -0.08
CA PHE A 43 10.55 -1.27 0.17
C PHE A 43 10.44 -1.56 1.65
N THR A 44 9.70 -2.61 2.01
CA THR A 44 9.66 -3.10 3.39
C THR A 44 10.25 -4.49 3.50
N PHE A 45 11.17 -4.66 4.45
CA PHE A 45 11.91 -5.89 4.69
C PHE A 45 11.51 -6.47 6.04
N CYS A 46 10.96 -7.68 6.03
CA CYS A 46 10.51 -8.37 7.22
C CYS A 46 11.27 -9.71 7.35
N PRO A 47 12.10 -9.91 8.37
CA PRO A 47 12.73 -11.21 8.61
C PRO A 47 11.64 -12.24 8.95
N LYS A 48 11.64 -13.37 8.25
CA LYS A 48 10.76 -14.50 8.58
C LYS A 48 11.49 -15.45 9.53
N PRO A 49 10.93 -15.79 10.69
CA PRO A 49 11.57 -16.76 11.55
C PRO A 49 11.55 -18.14 10.89
N SER A 50 12.65 -18.87 10.98
CA SER A 50 12.71 -20.23 10.43
C SER A 50 11.63 -21.11 11.09
N THR A 51 11.04 -22.03 10.32
CA THR A 51 9.94 -22.92 10.76
C THR A 51 10.38 -23.98 11.78
N LEU A 52 11.66 -24.04 12.16
CA LEU A 52 12.28 -25.21 12.81
C LEU A 52 12.63 -25.08 14.30
N GLY A 53 12.11 -24.09 15.01
CA GLY A 53 12.12 -24.17 16.48
C GLY A 53 12.07 -22.87 17.24
N ARG A 54 11.68 -23.00 18.52
CA ARG A 54 11.51 -21.98 19.56
C ARG A 54 12.82 -21.26 19.89
N PHE A 55 13.23 -20.28 19.11
CA PHE A 55 14.28 -19.37 19.54
C PHE A 55 13.82 -17.91 19.42
N PRO A 56 13.95 -17.14 20.51
CA PRO A 56 13.66 -15.72 20.49
C PRO A 56 14.66 -15.03 19.59
N ASP A 57 14.08 -14.26 18.70
CA ASP A 57 14.60 -13.19 17.88
C ASP A 57 15.90 -12.57 18.40
N TYR A 58 17.02 -12.96 17.79
CA TYR A 58 18.10 -12.02 17.55
C TYR A 58 18.56 -12.21 16.13
N LEU A 59 17.77 -11.72 15.17
CA LEU A 59 18.39 -11.16 13.99
C LEU A 59 19.07 -9.89 14.49
N ILE A 60 20.34 -10.00 14.91
CA ILE A 60 21.18 -8.81 15.07
C ILE A 60 21.36 -8.31 13.64
N MET A 61 20.45 -7.43 13.23
CA MET A 61 20.69 -6.52 12.13
C MET A 61 21.83 -5.61 12.59
N SER A 62 23.05 -6.11 12.46
CA SER A 62 24.20 -5.22 12.30
C SER A 62 23.78 -4.23 11.24
N THR A 63 23.77 -2.95 11.57
CA THR A 63 23.40 -1.83 10.68
C THR A 63 24.34 -1.67 9.48
N GLN A 64 25.10 -2.72 9.11
CA GLN A 64 25.83 -2.83 7.88
C GLN A 64 24.89 -3.19 6.71
N TRP A 65 23.92 -2.31 6.43
CA TRP A 65 23.22 -2.34 5.16
C TRP A 65 24.03 -1.56 4.14
N ARG A 66 24.51 -2.24 3.11
CA ARG A 66 25.15 -1.59 1.97
C ARG A 66 24.14 -1.54 0.82
N LEU A 67 23.37 -0.47 0.77
CA LEU A 67 22.54 -0.14 -0.39
C LEU A 67 23.45 0.39 -1.50
N GLU A 68 23.90 -0.48 -2.40
CA GLU A 68 24.62 -0.08 -3.61
C GLU A 68 23.59 0.24 -4.72
N LEU A 69 23.06 1.47 -4.71
CA LEU A 69 22.33 1.99 -5.87
C LEU A 69 23.35 2.27 -6.98
N LYS A 70 23.44 1.37 -7.97
CA LYS A 70 24.28 1.57 -9.17
C LYS A 70 23.62 2.58 -10.12
N THR A 71 23.54 3.84 -9.71
CA THR A 71 23.22 4.99 -10.56
C THR A 71 24.39 5.97 -10.49
N SER A 72 25.53 5.63 -11.12
CA SER A 72 26.73 6.48 -11.30
C SER A 72 27.23 7.35 -10.11
N THR A 73 26.82 7.08 -8.88
CA THR A 73 27.25 7.80 -7.68
C THR A 73 27.74 6.79 -6.65
N TYR A 74 29.04 6.85 -6.37
CA TYR A 74 29.72 5.96 -5.44
C TYR A 74 29.48 6.41 -4.01
N ILE A 75 28.96 5.52 -3.16
CA ILE A 75 29.00 5.67 -1.70
C ILE A 75 29.67 4.41 -1.13
N GLU A 76 30.93 4.54 -0.73
CA GLU A 76 31.64 3.56 0.10
C GLU A 76 32.04 4.20 1.43
N LYS A 77 31.53 3.67 2.57
CA LYS A 77 32.34 3.18 3.71
C LYS A 77 31.51 2.76 4.93
N PHE A 78 32.10 1.82 5.67
CA PHE A 78 31.69 1.23 6.94
C PHE A 78 32.08 2.08 8.15
N GLN A 79 31.22 2.14 9.19
CA GLN A 79 31.56 1.80 10.59
C GLN A 79 30.36 1.95 11.55
N ASN A 80 30.19 0.93 12.41
CA ASN A 80 29.52 0.86 13.73
C ASN A 80 28.38 1.85 14.05
N ILE A 81 27.13 1.41 13.87
CA ILE A 81 25.99 1.89 14.68
C ILE A 81 25.28 0.68 15.28
N SER A 82 25.78 0.19 16.40
CA SER A 82 25.10 -0.77 17.25
C SER A 82 24.61 -0.04 18.50
N ILE A 83 23.30 -0.03 18.76
CA ILE A 83 22.74 0.30 20.08
C ILE A 83 21.42 -0.48 20.29
N PRO A 84 21.17 -1.15 21.43
CA PRO A 84 22.08 -1.84 22.37
C PRO A 84 21.62 -3.31 22.60
N LEU A 85 22.51 -4.29 22.70
CA LEU A 85 23.12 -4.74 23.95
C LEU A 85 24.29 -5.69 23.64
N LEU A 86 25.32 -5.66 24.51
CA LEU A 86 26.56 -6.45 24.59
C LEU A 86 27.83 -5.84 23.96
N ARG A 87 28.76 -5.51 24.87
CA ARG A 87 30.15 -5.04 24.69
C ARG A 87 31.08 -6.19 24.24
N LEU A 88 32.12 -5.88 23.44
CA LEU A 88 33.57 -5.95 23.78
C LEU A 88 34.51 -5.94 22.52
N PHE A 89 35.52 -5.05 22.55
CA PHE A 89 36.82 -4.96 21.81
C PHE A 89 36.86 -4.86 20.25
N GLU A 90 37.78 -4.19 19.52
CA GLU A 90 38.87 -3.19 19.72
C GLU A 90 39.43 -2.74 18.31
N VAL A 91 39.68 -1.42 18.12
CA VAL A 91 40.69 -0.66 17.27
C VAL A 91 40.95 -1.08 15.78
N ALA A 92 40.81 -0.24 14.71
CA ALA A 92 41.67 0.89 14.25
C ALA A 92 41.09 1.60 12.95
N PRO A 93 41.77 2.54 12.23
CA PRO A 93 41.59 4.00 12.35
C PRO A 93 41.15 4.78 11.07
N LYS A 94 40.46 5.92 11.34
CA LYS A 94 40.39 7.25 10.66
C LYS A 94 40.02 7.38 9.17
N GLY A 95 38.91 8.12 8.96
CA GLY A 95 38.64 8.97 7.79
C GLY A 95 37.12 9.20 7.63
N TRP A 96 36.58 10.30 8.18
CA TRP A 96 35.13 10.53 8.28
C TRP A 96 34.72 11.94 7.88
N LEU A 97 33.64 12.04 7.10
CA LEU A 97 32.77 13.21 6.99
C LEU A 97 31.51 12.94 7.81
N ARG A 98 31.11 13.93 8.61
CA ARG A 98 29.92 13.91 9.48
C ARG A 98 28.71 14.39 8.68
N VAL A 99 27.71 13.54 8.47
CA VAL A 99 26.30 13.98 8.33
C VAL A 99 25.37 12.90 8.89
N ALA A 100 24.98 13.10 10.14
CA ALA A 100 23.69 12.68 10.68
C ALA A 100 23.49 13.61 11.88
N ASN A 101 22.61 14.60 11.75
CA ASN A 101 22.09 15.27 12.94
C ASN A 101 21.00 14.34 13.47
N GLU A 102 21.23 13.74 14.63
CA GLU A 102 20.17 13.10 15.39
C GLU A 102 19.18 14.19 15.81
N SER A 103 18.00 14.20 15.20
CA SER A 103 16.83 14.85 15.77
C SER A 103 15.93 13.76 16.32
N ILE A 104 16.05 13.48 17.62
CA ILE A 104 15.02 12.72 18.34
C ILE A 104 13.86 13.69 18.54
N ILE A 105 12.84 13.58 17.69
CA ILE A 105 11.57 14.27 17.90
C ILE A 105 10.56 13.15 18.16
N ASN A 106 10.06 13.05 19.40
CA ASN A 106 8.95 12.16 19.78
C ASN A 106 9.17 10.64 19.55
N GLY A 107 10.34 10.13 19.94
CA GLY A 107 10.58 8.68 20.03
C GLY A 107 10.78 7.94 18.71
N GLU A 108 10.89 8.65 17.58
CA GLU A 108 11.36 8.10 16.31
C GLU A 108 12.84 8.45 16.09
N THR A 109 13.63 7.44 15.75
CA THR A 109 14.96 7.64 15.18
C THR A 109 14.80 7.88 13.69
N ILE A 110 14.53 9.12 13.30
CA ILE A 110 14.51 9.52 11.89
C ILE A 110 15.97 9.76 11.49
N PHE A 111 16.60 8.80 10.79
CA PHE A 111 17.85 9.12 10.10
C PHE A 111 17.51 9.62 8.71
N GLN A 112 17.66 10.93 8.50
CA GLN A 112 17.70 11.49 7.17
C GLN A 112 19.07 11.17 6.56
N LEU A 113 19.11 10.17 5.69
CA LEU A 113 20.22 10.02 4.76
C LEU A 113 19.98 11.07 3.68
N ASP A 114 20.75 12.16 3.72
CA ASP A 114 20.66 13.25 2.74
C ASP A 114 20.67 12.68 1.31
N GLY A 115 19.55 12.86 0.60
CA GLY A 115 19.38 12.45 -0.79
C GLY A 115 18.77 11.06 -1.02
N VAL A 116 18.66 10.18 -0.02
CA VAL A 116 18.15 8.81 -0.22
C VAL A 116 16.66 8.69 0.09
N GLY A 117 16.17 9.33 1.15
CA GLY A 117 14.81 9.08 1.62
C GLY A 117 14.63 9.26 3.12
N HIS A 118 13.52 8.78 3.63
CA HIS A 118 13.34 8.45 5.03
C HIS A 118 13.19 6.94 5.18
N TRP A 119 13.33 6.43 6.40
CA TRP A 119 13.07 5.04 6.72
C TRP A 119 12.28 4.95 8.01
N SER A 120 11.58 3.83 8.19
CA SER A 120 10.86 3.54 9.43
C SER A 120 11.12 2.11 9.86
N GLU A 121 11.10 1.87 11.16
CA GLU A 121 11.09 0.53 11.75
C GLU A 121 9.77 0.36 12.49
N ARG A 122 9.11 -0.78 12.26
CA ARG A 122 7.86 -1.12 12.93
C ARG A 122 7.94 -2.55 13.44
N THR A 123 7.39 -2.77 14.63
CA THR A 123 7.31 -4.10 15.24
C THR A 123 5.94 -4.68 14.94
N PHE A 124 5.93 -5.87 14.37
CA PHE A 124 4.73 -6.56 13.93
C PHE A 124 4.57 -7.88 14.66
N LEU A 125 3.31 -8.27 14.81
CA LEU A 125 2.94 -9.57 15.32
C LEU A 125 2.94 -10.60 14.17
N GLY A 126 3.68 -11.69 14.36
CA GLY A 126 3.75 -12.85 13.46
C GLY A 126 2.40 -13.50 13.24
N ASN A 127 2.14 -13.94 12.01
CA ASN A 127 0.91 -14.68 11.71
C ASN A 127 0.89 -16.03 12.46
N PHE A 128 -0.27 -16.38 13.02
CA PHE A 128 -0.49 -17.56 13.85
C PHE A 128 -0.59 -18.87 13.04
N GLU A 129 -0.75 -18.79 11.71
CA GLU A 129 -1.02 -19.95 10.85
C GLU A 129 0.04 -21.06 10.89
N GLU A 130 1.31 -20.73 11.16
CA GLU A 130 2.42 -21.72 11.16
C GLU A 130 2.90 -22.14 12.56
N LYS A 131 2.50 -21.47 13.65
CA LYS A 131 3.06 -21.72 15.00
C LYS A 131 2.05 -21.48 16.11
N ASP A 132 2.01 -22.39 17.09
CA ASP A 132 1.19 -22.30 18.32
C ASP A 132 1.51 -21.10 19.23
N PHE A 133 2.54 -20.30 18.90
CA PHE A 133 2.99 -19.18 19.71
C PHE A 133 3.14 -17.91 18.88
N PRO A 134 2.58 -16.77 19.35
CA PRO A 134 2.85 -15.48 18.75
C PRO A 134 4.34 -15.14 18.86
N TYR A 135 4.87 -14.49 17.84
CA TYR A 135 6.23 -13.94 17.85
C TYR A 135 6.20 -12.51 17.32
N TYR A 136 7.09 -11.66 17.82
CA TYR A 136 7.25 -10.31 17.31
C TYR A 136 8.43 -10.25 16.37
N PHE A 137 8.26 -9.55 15.26
CA PHE A 137 9.35 -9.31 14.32
C PHE A 137 9.37 -7.84 13.93
N LYS A 138 10.57 -7.33 13.70
CA LYS A 138 10.79 -5.94 13.29
C LYS A 138 10.94 -5.90 11.78
N CYS A 139 10.12 -5.09 11.11
CA CYS A 139 10.31 -4.78 9.71
C CYS A 139 10.90 -3.40 9.53
N PHE A 140 11.63 -3.25 8.43
CA PHE A 140 12.34 -2.04 8.06
C PHE A 140 11.82 -1.56 6.72
N SER A 141 11.29 -0.35 6.67
CA SER A 141 10.74 0.26 5.47
C SER A 141 11.65 1.40 5.01
N ILE A 142 11.96 1.44 3.72
CA ILE A 142 12.73 2.51 3.08
C ILE A 142 11.82 3.25 2.10
N PHE A 143 11.76 4.57 2.24
CA PHE A 143 10.90 5.47 1.48
C PHE A 143 11.75 6.47 0.70
N PRO A 144 12.06 6.19 -0.57
CA PRO A 144 12.92 7.06 -1.36
C PRO A 144 12.32 8.47 -1.51
N LYS A 145 13.15 9.51 -1.36
CA LYS A 145 12.69 10.92 -1.51
C LYS A 145 12.59 11.34 -2.98
N ARG A 146 13.38 10.72 -3.85
CA ARG A 146 13.50 11.08 -5.26
C ARG A 146 12.95 9.98 -6.13
N GLU A 147 12.34 10.39 -7.23
CA GLU A 147 11.97 9.52 -8.33
C GLU A 147 13.23 8.90 -8.96
N ILE A 148 13.06 7.73 -9.57
CA ILE A 148 14.17 6.99 -10.19
C ILE A 148 14.37 7.54 -11.60
N THR A 149 15.52 8.19 -11.83
CA THR A 149 15.92 8.61 -13.18
C THR A 149 16.37 7.40 -13.97
N VAL A 150 15.68 7.11 -15.07
CA VAL A 150 16.08 6.01 -15.97
C VAL A 150 16.92 6.59 -17.10
N GLY A 151 18.10 6.01 -17.34
CA GLY A 151 18.94 6.37 -18.48
C GLY A 151 18.29 6.01 -19.82
N GLU A 152 18.55 6.77 -20.89
CA GLU A 152 17.92 6.60 -22.22
C GLU A 152 18.00 5.19 -22.81
N ASN A 153 19.04 4.40 -22.48
CA ASN A 153 19.27 3.07 -23.06
C ASN A 153 19.62 1.99 -22.02
N SER A 154 19.19 2.12 -20.76
CA SER A 154 19.64 1.22 -19.69
C SER A 154 18.55 0.91 -18.68
N CYS A 155 18.37 -0.38 -18.37
CA CYS A 155 17.58 -0.82 -17.22
C CYS A 155 18.10 -0.10 -15.97
N SER A 156 17.22 0.52 -15.19
CA SER A 156 17.62 1.05 -13.88
C SER A 156 17.58 -0.09 -12.88
N ASN A 157 18.69 -0.28 -12.17
CA ASN A 157 18.89 -1.43 -11.30
C ASN A 157 19.16 -0.98 -9.87
N ILE A 158 18.38 -1.50 -8.94
CA ILE A 158 18.61 -1.39 -7.50
C ILE A 158 19.19 -2.72 -7.05
N LEU A 159 20.41 -2.71 -6.51
CA LEU A 159 21.04 -3.90 -5.94
C LEU A 159 21.00 -3.81 -4.42
N LEU A 160 20.23 -4.71 -3.80
CA LEU A 160 20.21 -4.91 -2.37
C LEU A 160 21.08 -6.11 -2.01
N LYS A 161 21.93 -5.96 -0.99
CA LYS A 161 22.74 -7.05 -0.44
C LYS A 161 22.32 -7.29 1.00
N PHE A 162 21.84 -8.50 1.27
CA PHE A 162 21.47 -8.95 2.61
C PHE A 162 22.62 -9.76 3.17
N LYS A 163 23.06 -9.44 4.39
CA LYS A 163 24.04 -10.24 5.12
C LYS A 163 23.35 -10.93 6.28
N PHE A 164 23.30 -12.25 6.24
CA PHE A 164 22.73 -13.04 7.31
C PHE A 164 23.81 -13.29 8.36
N MET A 165 23.71 -12.59 9.50
CA MET A 165 24.60 -12.78 10.64
C MET A 165 23.91 -13.72 11.63
N GLY A 166 24.39 -14.95 11.74
CA GLY A 166 23.90 -15.92 12.71
C GLY A 166 25.05 -16.65 13.42
N ILE A 167 24.92 -16.83 14.73
CA ILE A 167 25.76 -17.72 15.57
C ILE A 167 25.35 -19.21 15.35
N MET A 168 24.43 -19.46 14.42
CA MET A 168 23.75 -20.74 14.24
C MET A 168 24.55 -21.71 13.37
N THR A 169 24.33 -23.01 13.58
CA THR A 169 24.93 -24.10 12.79
C THR A 169 24.56 -23.99 11.31
N SER A 170 25.37 -24.59 10.43
CA SER A 170 25.22 -24.53 8.96
C SER A 170 23.81 -24.87 8.45
N ASP A 171 23.09 -25.75 9.15
CA ASP A 171 21.77 -26.22 8.74
C ASP A 171 20.66 -25.16 8.91
N PHE A 172 20.85 -24.20 9.83
CA PHE A 172 19.90 -23.10 10.03
C PHE A 172 20.17 -21.91 9.10
N GLN A 173 21.42 -21.71 8.70
CA GLN A 173 21.79 -20.62 7.79
C GLN A 173 21.03 -20.73 6.47
N ASN A 174 20.83 -21.95 5.94
CA ASN A 174 20.11 -22.18 4.70
C ASN A 174 18.59 -21.93 4.78
N LYS A 175 18.05 -21.69 5.99
CA LYS A 175 16.61 -21.53 6.23
C LYS A 175 16.22 -20.12 6.64
N MET A 176 17.17 -19.20 6.73
CA MET A 176 16.87 -17.80 6.95
C MET A 176 16.23 -17.19 5.70
N GLN A 177 15.16 -16.43 5.92
CA GLN A 177 14.34 -15.85 4.88
C GLN A 177 14.01 -14.40 5.24
N ILE A 178 13.93 -13.54 4.22
CA ILE A 178 13.45 -12.16 4.35
C ILE A 178 12.30 -12.01 3.36
N ASP A 179 11.13 -11.64 3.88
CA ASP A 179 10.01 -11.21 3.05
C ASP A 179 10.22 -9.74 2.67
N VAL A 180 10.17 -9.46 1.38
CA VAL A 180 10.30 -8.13 0.79
C VAL A 180 8.97 -7.72 0.20
N TYR A 181 8.51 -6.55 0.58
CA TYR A 181 7.26 -5.94 0.15
C TYR A 181 7.59 -4.71 -0.67
N ILE A 182 6.95 -4.58 -1.84
CA ILE A 182 7.10 -3.43 -2.73
C ILE A 182 5.76 -2.71 -2.78
N HIS A 183 5.72 -1.44 -2.40
CA HIS A 183 4.47 -0.69 -2.30
C HIS A 183 4.66 0.79 -2.66
N ASP A 184 3.53 1.49 -2.79
CA ASP A 184 3.49 2.95 -2.97
C ASP A 184 4.24 3.65 -1.83
N ASN A 185 5.07 4.65 -2.18
CA ASN A 185 5.85 5.45 -1.23
C ASN A 185 4.98 6.23 -0.24
N SER A 186 3.70 6.39 -0.58
CA SER A 186 2.72 7.12 0.20
C SER A 186 1.80 6.20 1.02
N GLU A 187 1.98 4.88 0.90
CA GLU A 187 1.35 3.88 1.76
C GLU A 187 2.35 3.38 2.81
N GLU A 188 1.91 3.36 4.06
CA GLU A 188 2.69 2.75 5.13
C GLU A 188 2.51 1.23 5.10
N PHE A 189 3.60 0.49 5.34
CA PHE A 189 3.50 -0.95 5.45
C PHE A 189 2.70 -1.33 6.71
N THR A 190 1.73 -2.21 6.51
CA THR A 190 0.94 -2.82 7.56
C THR A 190 0.88 -4.33 7.35
N ASN A 191 0.93 -5.10 8.44
CA ASN A 191 0.71 -6.54 8.43
C ASN A 191 -0.75 -6.90 8.75
N VAL A 192 -1.63 -5.90 8.88
CA VAL A 192 -3.05 -6.13 9.16
C VAL A 192 -3.66 -6.98 8.03
N PHE A 193 -4.45 -7.97 8.44
CA PHE A 193 -4.93 -9.05 7.57
C PHE A 193 -5.57 -8.54 6.28
N GLY A 194 -5.09 -9.05 5.13
CA GLY A 194 -5.62 -8.72 3.81
C GLY A 194 -5.21 -7.35 3.26
N LEU A 195 -4.47 -6.54 4.02
CA LEU A 195 -3.98 -5.23 3.60
C LEU A 195 -2.48 -5.22 3.26
N ALA A 196 -1.76 -6.27 3.66
CA ALA A 196 -0.35 -6.40 3.32
C ALA A 196 -0.18 -6.46 1.79
N PRO A 197 0.76 -5.68 1.22
CA PRO A 197 1.07 -5.73 -0.20
C PRO A 197 1.63 -7.09 -0.61
N GLU A 198 1.74 -7.32 -1.92
CA GLU A 198 2.36 -8.54 -2.45
C GLU A 198 3.79 -8.66 -1.94
N LYS A 199 4.17 -9.90 -1.57
CA LYS A 199 5.42 -10.19 -0.89
C LYS A 199 6.30 -11.13 -1.70
N ILE A 200 7.59 -11.00 -1.49
CA ILE A 200 8.63 -11.77 -2.18
C ILE A 200 9.59 -12.30 -1.14
N THR A 201 9.72 -13.61 -1.05
CA THR A 201 10.61 -14.23 -0.07
C THR A 201 12.00 -14.44 -0.67
N ILE A 202 13.02 -13.90 0.00
CA ILE A 202 14.43 -14.07 -0.33
C ILE A 202 15.04 -15.04 0.66
N PHE A 203 15.69 -16.08 0.16
CA PHE A 203 16.37 -17.08 0.97
C PHE A 203 17.84 -16.69 1.14
N ASN A 204 18.48 -17.11 2.24
CA ASN A 204 19.91 -16.94 2.40
C ASN A 204 20.70 -17.63 1.25
N GLY A 205 21.78 -17.00 0.79
CA GLY A 205 22.64 -17.51 -0.27
C GLY A 205 22.08 -17.39 -1.68
N THR A 206 20.87 -16.83 -1.86
CA THR A 206 20.26 -16.70 -3.20
C THR A 206 20.59 -15.37 -3.88
N ASN A 207 20.67 -15.42 -5.20
CA ASN A 207 20.68 -14.24 -6.05
C ASN A 207 19.31 -14.10 -6.71
N THR A 208 18.43 -13.35 -6.08
CA THR A 208 17.07 -13.11 -6.56
C THR A 208 17.09 -11.91 -7.49
N ARG A 209 16.41 -12.03 -8.63
CA ARG A 209 16.22 -10.91 -9.57
C ARG A 209 14.71 -10.67 -9.73
N LEU A 210 14.32 -9.40 -9.80
CA LEU A 210 12.93 -8.98 -9.95
C LEU A 210 12.83 -7.91 -11.03
N MET A 211 11.80 -7.98 -11.84
CA MET A 211 11.38 -6.89 -12.70
C MET A 211 10.19 -6.20 -12.10
N VAL A 212 10.30 -4.90 -11.87
CA VAL A 212 9.24 -4.09 -11.29
C VAL A 212 8.70 -3.14 -12.35
N ARG A 213 7.40 -3.22 -12.61
CA ARG A 213 6.69 -2.32 -13.54
C ARG A 213 5.73 -1.44 -12.75
N PRO A 214 6.02 -0.13 -12.62
CA PRO A 214 5.08 0.78 -12.01
C PRO A 214 3.87 0.98 -12.92
N GLN A 215 2.71 1.14 -12.32
CA GLN A 215 1.47 1.56 -12.97
C GLN A 215 0.83 2.66 -12.14
N VAL A 216 0.48 3.78 -12.76
CA VAL A 216 -0.20 4.88 -12.07
C VAL A 216 -1.68 4.78 -12.35
N VAL A 217 -2.49 4.75 -11.29
CA VAL A 217 -3.95 4.68 -11.37
C VAL A 217 -4.52 5.94 -10.73
N GLN A 218 -5.16 6.76 -11.56
CA GLN A 218 -5.90 7.94 -11.14
C GLN A 218 -7.41 7.65 -11.21
N ARG A 219 -8.05 7.65 -10.05
CA ARG A 219 -9.48 7.42 -9.87
C ARG A 219 -10.21 8.74 -9.72
N LEU A 220 -11.45 8.76 -10.21
CA LEU A 220 -12.36 9.86 -9.96
C LEU A 220 -13.11 9.61 -8.66
N SER A 221 -13.14 10.59 -7.76
CA SER A 221 -13.91 10.49 -6.52
C SER A 221 -15.41 10.52 -6.84
N LYS A 222 -16.11 9.40 -6.58
CA LYS A 222 -17.55 9.25 -6.83
C LYS A 222 -18.31 9.23 -5.52
N ARG A 223 -19.59 9.60 -5.55
CA ARG A 223 -20.46 9.53 -4.36
C ARG A 223 -20.57 8.12 -3.76
N THR A 224 -20.54 7.08 -4.60
CA THR A 224 -20.65 5.67 -4.18
C THR A 224 -19.30 5.02 -3.86
N ALA A 225 -18.20 5.63 -4.31
CA ALA A 225 -16.85 5.15 -4.13
C ALA A 225 -15.93 6.36 -3.96
N PRO A 226 -15.98 7.03 -2.80
CA PRO A 226 -15.16 8.20 -2.55
C PRO A 226 -13.68 7.79 -2.55
N CYS A 227 -12.85 8.68 -3.04
CA CYS A 227 -11.40 8.59 -2.90
C CYS A 227 -10.83 9.87 -2.30
N VAL A 228 -9.67 9.75 -1.66
CA VAL A 228 -8.96 10.87 -1.00
C VAL A 228 -7.76 11.30 -1.84
N GLY A 229 -7.65 12.61 -2.08
CA GLY A 229 -6.55 13.21 -2.86
C GLY A 229 -5.37 13.71 -2.02
N ASP A 230 -5.46 13.63 -0.69
CA ASP A 230 -4.48 14.23 0.22
C ASP A 230 -3.15 13.48 0.21
N TYR A 231 -2.04 14.23 0.16
CA TYR A 231 -0.68 13.67 0.04
C TYR A 231 -0.23 12.88 1.28
N GLY A 232 -0.76 13.18 2.47
CA GLY A 232 -0.41 12.50 3.72
C GLY A 232 -1.33 11.34 4.10
N TYR A 233 -2.33 11.04 3.27
CA TYR A 233 -3.28 9.97 3.56
C TYR A 233 -2.72 8.61 3.11
N SER A 234 -2.66 7.64 4.02
CA SER A 234 -2.41 6.21 3.71
C SER A 234 -3.68 5.42 3.99
N HIS A 235 -4.13 4.65 2.99
CA HIS A 235 -5.27 3.76 3.13
C HIS A 235 -4.98 2.68 4.19
N SER A 236 -3.77 2.13 4.18
CA SER A 236 -3.30 1.11 5.12
C SER A 236 -3.32 1.63 6.57
N ARG A 237 -2.84 2.86 6.79
CA ARG A 237 -2.87 3.53 8.10
C ARG A 237 -4.30 3.83 8.58
N CYS A 238 -5.18 4.30 7.70
CA CYS A 238 -6.60 4.50 8.05
C CYS A 238 -7.24 3.20 8.53
N TRP A 239 -7.05 2.12 7.79
CA TRP A 239 -7.59 0.81 8.14
C TRP A 239 -6.99 0.27 9.44
N GLU A 240 -5.69 0.41 9.62
CA GLU A 240 -5.02 0.01 10.85
C GLU A 240 -5.58 0.77 12.06
N ASN A 241 -5.78 2.10 11.94
CA ASN A 241 -6.40 2.90 12.99
C ASN A 241 -7.83 2.45 13.28
N CYS A 242 -8.66 2.27 12.24
CA CYS A 242 -10.04 1.81 12.41
C CYS A 242 -10.12 0.42 13.04
N PHE A 243 -9.22 -0.49 12.64
CA PHE A 243 -9.12 -1.81 13.24
C PHE A 243 -8.83 -1.71 14.74
N TRP A 244 -7.83 -0.92 15.13
CA TRP A 244 -7.45 -0.78 16.53
C TRP A 244 -8.52 -0.08 17.37
N GLU A 245 -9.18 0.96 16.85
CA GLU A 245 -10.34 1.58 17.49
C GLU A 245 -11.47 0.58 17.71
N HIS A 246 -11.76 -0.25 16.71
CA HIS A 246 -12.79 -1.28 16.82
C HIS A 246 -12.46 -2.32 17.88
N VAL A 247 -11.21 -2.81 17.92
CA VAL A 247 -10.75 -3.75 18.94
C VAL A 247 -10.86 -3.13 20.33
N GLN A 248 -10.45 -1.88 20.51
CA GLN A 248 -10.54 -1.18 21.79
C GLN A 248 -11.99 -1.04 22.27
N LEU A 249 -12.91 -0.64 21.39
CA LEU A 249 -14.32 -0.41 21.73
C LEU A 249 -15.09 -1.68 22.08
N HIS A 250 -14.70 -2.83 21.54
CA HIS A 250 -15.49 -4.05 21.64
C HIS A 250 -14.84 -5.18 22.46
N MET A 251 -13.53 -5.11 22.76
CA MET A 251 -12.80 -6.24 23.35
C MET A 251 -12.32 -6.03 24.78
N ASP A 252 -12.62 -4.91 25.43
CA ASP A 252 -12.16 -4.60 26.80
C ASP A 252 -10.67 -4.98 26.99
N LEU A 253 -9.82 -4.51 26.07
CA LEU A 253 -8.41 -4.89 26.05
C LEU A 253 -7.74 -4.57 27.40
N PRO A 254 -7.13 -5.55 28.09
CA PRO A 254 -6.52 -5.31 29.40
C PRO A 254 -5.28 -4.41 29.28
N CYS A 255 -4.59 -4.45 28.13
CA CYS A 255 -3.42 -3.65 27.84
C CYS A 255 -3.16 -3.54 26.33
N LEU A 256 -2.26 -2.64 25.94
CA LEU A 256 -1.76 -2.44 24.58
C LEU A 256 -0.41 -3.14 24.40
N SER A 257 -0.31 -4.03 23.42
CA SER A 257 0.99 -4.63 23.11
C SER A 257 1.86 -3.66 22.29
N PRO A 258 3.20 -3.79 22.29
CA PRO A 258 4.09 -2.89 21.56
C PRO A 258 3.81 -2.82 20.05
N SER A 259 3.19 -3.84 19.45
CA SER A 259 2.81 -3.82 18.03
C SER A 259 1.59 -2.93 17.74
N PHE A 260 0.89 -2.47 18.78
CA PHE A 260 -0.34 -1.66 18.69
C PHE A 260 -0.05 -0.15 18.65
N LEU A 261 1.22 0.25 18.60
CA LEU A 261 1.62 1.65 18.62
C LEU A 261 1.37 2.32 17.26
N SER A 262 0.11 2.43 16.85
CA SER A 262 -0.28 3.51 15.95
C SER A 262 -0.37 4.79 16.79
N LYS A 263 0.43 5.79 16.43
CA LYS A 263 0.57 7.04 17.20
C LYS A 263 -0.69 7.92 17.18
N ASP A 264 -1.61 7.66 16.25
CA ASP A 264 -2.76 8.54 16.02
C ASP A 264 -4.01 8.12 16.78
N VAL A 265 -4.02 6.90 17.32
CA VAL A 265 -5.18 6.41 18.05
C VAL A 265 -4.99 6.75 19.52
N ASN A 266 -5.91 7.54 20.08
CA ASN A 266 -5.98 7.82 21.52
C ASN A 266 -6.49 6.58 22.25
N LEU A 267 -5.63 5.57 22.36
CA LEU A 267 -5.90 4.34 23.06
C LEU A 267 -5.88 4.60 24.58
N THR A 268 -6.91 4.15 25.29
CA THR A 268 -7.08 4.37 26.74
C THR A 268 -6.46 3.28 27.59
N ALA A 269 -6.16 2.12 27.00
CA ALA A 269 -5.59 0.98 27.72
C ALA A 269 -4.10 1.23 28.04
N PRO A 270 -3.60 0.80 29.20
CA PRO A 270 -2.18 0.90 29.54
C PRO A 270 -1.33 -0.04 28.66
N ASN A 271 -0.05 0.25 28.48
CA ASN A 271 0.87 -0.69 27.82
C ASN A 271 0.99 -2.00 28.62
N CYS A 272 1.11 -3.14 27.94
CA CYS A 272 1.29 -4.43 28.59
C CYS A 272 2.62 -4.46 29.36
N THR A 273 2.56 -4.73 30.66
CA THR A 273 3.74 -4.79 31.54
C THR A 273 4.30 -6.20 31.71
N ASP A 274 3.50 -7.22 31.42
CA ASP A 274 3.87 -8.63 31.57
C ASP A 274 3.46 -9.47 30.36
N MET A 275 4.15 -10.61 30.23
CA MET A 275 4.00 -11.53 29.10
C MET A 275 2.63 -12.25 29.11
N ASN A 276 1.97 -12.41 30.26
CA ASN A 276 0.69 -13.09 30.32
C ASN A 276 -0.43 -12.20 29.78
N ALA A 277 -0.45 -10.92 30.18
CA ALA A 277 -1.37 -9.93 29.65
C ALA A 277 -1.20 -9.78 28.13
N GLU A 278 0.05 -9.83 27.65
CA GLU A 278 0.35 -9.86 26.23
C GLU A 278 -0.18 -11.13 25.55
N LEU A 279 0.05 -12.33 26.11
CA LEU A 279 -0.53 -13.57 25.59
C LEU A 279 -2.07 -13.56 25.58
N ASP A 280 -2.70 -12.95 26.57
CA ASP A 280 -4.16 -12.79 26.63
C ASP A 280 -4.66 -11.93 25.46
N VAL A 281 -4.05 -10.76 25.25
CA VAL A 281 -4.34 -9.88 24.09
C VAL A 281 -4.14 -10.62 22.77
N LEU A 282 -3.06 -11.38 22.65
CA LEU A 282 -2.75 -12.16 21.45
C LEU A 282 -3.76 -13.26 21.20
N SER A 283 -4.23 -13.93 22.26
CA SER A 283 -5.29 -14.92 22.17
C SER A 283 -6.62 -14.30 21.71
N MET A 284 -6.91 -13.06 22.10
CA MET A 284 -8.09 -12.32 21.66
C MET A 284 -7.98 -11.94 20.18
N LEU A 285 -6.82 -11.43 19.74
CA LEU A 285 -6.56 -11.13 18.33
C LEU A 285 -6.66 -12.38 17.45
N HIS A 286 -6.14 -13.52 17.92
CA HIS A 286 -6.26 -14.78 17.19
C HIS A 286 -7.73 -15.23 17.05
N LYS A 287 -8.56 -15.03 18.08
CA LYS A 287 -10.01 -15.28 17.99
C LYS A 287 -10.69 -14.36 16.98
N ILE A 288 -10.31 -13.08 16.91
CA ILE A 288 -10.81 -12.14 15.89
C ILE A 288 -10.45 -12.63 14.49
N HIS A 289 -9.19 -13.01 14.31
CA HIS A 289 -8.67 -13.48 13.03
C HIS A 289 -9.47 -14.70 12.52
N ASN A 290 -9.68 -15.70 13.37
CA ASN A 290 -10.32 -16.95 12.98
C ASN A 290 -11.84 -16.85 12.83
N ASN A 291 -12.51 -15.92 13.52
CA ASN A 291 -13.97 -15.83 13.52
C ASN A 291 -14.56 -15.15 12.28
N SER A 292 -13.78 -15.01 11.20
CA SER A 292 -14.08 -14.18 10.02
C SER A 292 -14.17 -12.70 10.41
N LEU A 293 -13.66 -11.81 9.55
CA LEU A 293 -13.69 -10.36 9.73
C LEU A 293 -14.99 -9.92 10.43
N PRO A 294 -14.92 -9.38 11.67
CA PRO A 294 -16.10 -8.97 12.41
C PRO A 294 -17.01 -8.16 11.48
N GLN A 295 -18.32 -8.45 11.47
CA GLN A 295 -19.27 -7.73 10.62
C GLN A 295 -19.16 -6.20 10.78
N GLY A 296 -18.65 -5.72 11.92
CA GLY A 296 -18.32 -4.32 12.20
C GLY A 296 -17.19 -3.71 11.35
N TRP A 297 -16.37 -4.49 10.62
CA TRP A 297 -15.37 -3.93 9.69
C TRP A 297 -16.01 -3.19 8.52
N LYS A 298 -17.30 -3.45 8.24
CA LYS A 298 -18.06 -2.71 7.22
C LYS A 298 -18.26 -1.24 7.60
N GLU A 299 -18.04 -0.87 8.86
CA GLU A 299 -18.23 0.50 9.35
C GLU A 299 -16.99 1.38 9.15
N CYS A 300 -15.83 0.79 8.81
CA CYS A 300 -14.61 1.56 8.54
C CYS A 300 -14.74 2.35 7.23
N ASN A 301 -14.94 3.67 7.35
CA ASN A 301 -14.93 4.58 6.21
C ASN A 301 -13.49 4.99 5.85
N CYS A 302 -12.73 4.04 5.30
CA CYS A 302 -11.38 4.28 4.79
C CYS A 302 -11.39 4.30 3.25
N PRO A 303 -11.76 5.43 2.62
CA PRO A 303 -11.71 5.55 1.16
C PRO A 303 -10.30 5.25 0.62
N LYS A 304 -10.20 4.75 -0.60
CA LYS A 304 -8.90 4.56 -1.27
C LYS A 304 -8.34 5.92 -1.70
N ARG A 305 -7.05 6.01 -1.99
CA ARG A 305 -6.50 7.21 -2.62
C ARG A 305 -7.01 7.38 -4.04
N CYS A 306 -7.13 8.63 -4.47
CA CYS A 306 -7.47 8.92 -5.86
C CYS A 306 -6.28 8.63 -6.78
N ASN A 307 -5.06 8.91 -6.34
CA ASN A 307 -3.84 8.59 -7.08
C ASN A 307 -3.12 7.46 -6.35
N ILE A 308 -2.95 6.32 -7.02
CA ILE A 308 -2.28 5.13 -6.48
C ILE A 308 -1.23 4.69 -7.49
N THR A 309 -0.01 4.43 -7.04
CA THR A 309 0.99 3.74 -7.84
C THR A 309 1.03 2.27 -7.43
N LYS A 310 0.72 1.38 -8.37
CA LYS A 310 0.86 -0.06 -8.24
C LYS A 310 2.20 -0.49 -8.80
N TYR A 311 2.75 -1.56 -8.26
CA TYR A 311 4.00 -2.15 -8.74
C TYR A 311 3.75 -3.61 -9.05
N ASP A 312 3.75 -3.95 -10.34
CA ASP A 312 3.71 -5.35 -10.74
C ASP A 312 5.11 -5.92 -10.61
N VAL A 313 5.23 -7.03 -9.88
CA VAL A 313 6.50 -7.70 -9.70
C VAL A 313 6.54 -8.99 -10.50
N LEU A 314 7.47 -9.06 -11.43
CA LEU A 314 7.64 -10.17 -12.33
C LEU A 314 8.99 -10.85 -12.06
N ALA A 315 9.01 -12.18 -12.04
CA ALA A 315 10.25 -12.91 -12.15
C ALA A 315 10.82 -12.66 -13.57
N PRO A 316 12.07 -12.17 -13.70
CA PRO A 316 12.64 -11.91 -15.01
C PRO A 316 12.73 -13.21 -15.81
N PRO A 317 12.42 -13.18 -17.13
CA PRO A 317 12.91 -14.24 -18.01
C PRO A 317 14.45 -14.23 -17.96
N THR A 318 15.07 -15.38 -18.13
CA THR A 318 16.53 -15.60 -17.95
C THR A 318 17.41 -14.60 -18.70
N ASP A 319 16.90 -13.94 -19.74
CA ASP A 319 17.70 -13.19 -20.71
C ASP A 319 17.51 -11.67 -20.63
N ALA A 320 16.64 -11.16 -19.75
CA ALA A 320 16.29 -9.73 -19.73
C ALA A 320 17.09 -8.97 -18.64
N CYS A 321 17.98 -8.07 -19.09
CA CYS A 321 18.91 -7.26 -18.27
C CYS A 321 20.06 -8.06 -17.61
N ASP A 322 20.73 -8.95 -18.35
CA ASP A 322 21.84 -9.75 -17.82
C ASP A 322 23.11 -8.88 -17.60
N VAL A 323 23.32 -8.44 -16.37
CA VAL A 323 24.58 -7.81 -15.96
C VAL A 323 25.55 -8.91 -15.61
N GLU A 324 26.44 -9.22 -16.56
CA GLU A 324 27.60 -10.11 -16.41
C GLU A 324 28.32 -9.91 -15.06
N ASN A 325 28.32 -10.97 -14.26
CA ASN A 325 29.41 -11.49 -13.42
C ASN A 325 28.81 -12.24 -12.22
N GLU A 326 28.56 -13.54 -12.42
CA GLU A 326 28.37 -14.50 -11.34
C GLU A 326 29.67 -14.68 -10.55
N ARG A 327 30.09 -13.65 -9.81
CA ARG A 327 31.07 -13.86 -8.74
C ARG A 327 30.39 -14.74 -7.70
N LYS A 328 30.98 -15.92 -7.45
CA LYS A 328 30.62 -16.85 -6.36
C LYS A 328 30.11 -16.06 -5.16
N LEU A 329 28.81 -16.18 -4.86
CA LEU A 329 28.27 -15.54 -3.67
C LEU A 329 28.94 -16.16 -2.45
N GLU A 330 29.38 -15.30 -1.54
CA GLU A 330 29.77 -15.74 -0.20
C GLU A 330 28.55 -16.36 0.48
N LEU A 331 28.72 -17.51 1.15
CA LEU A 331 27.66 -18.36 1.72
C LEU A 331 26.70 -17.65 2.70
N ASN A 332 26.97 -16.41 3.10
CA ASN A 332 26.19 -15.64 4.07
C ASN A 332 25.53 -14.39 3.48
N TYR A 333 25.57 -14.23 2.16
CA TYR A 333 24.95 -13.10 1.48
C TYR A 333 23.88 -13.55 0.52
N SER A 334 22.77 -12.82 0.54
CA SER A 334 21.81 -12.84 -0.56
C SER A 334 21.85 -11.53 -1.31
N ARG A 335 21.54 -11.61 -2.59
CA ARG A 335 21.45 -10.45 -3.47
C ARG A 335 20.03 -10.37 -4.00
N LEU A 336 19.48 -9.17 -3.99
CA LEU A 336 18.24 -8.85 -4.69
C LEU A 336 18.53 -7.76 -5.71
N LEU A 337 18.40 -8.10 -6.98
CA LEU A 337 18.48 -7.14 -8.08
C LEU A 337 17.07 -6.79 -8.53
N ILE A 338 16.64 -5.56 -8.29
CA ILE A 338 15.37 -5.03 -8.79
C ILE A 338 15.66 -4.20 -10.03
N SER A 339 15.06 -4.58 -11.15
CA SER A 339 15.24 -3.94 -12.45
C SER A 339 13.95 -3.27 -12.89
N PHE A 340 14.05 -2.03 -13.39
CA PHE A 340 12.97 -1.32 -14.06
C PHE A 340 13.20 -1.41 -15.57
N PRO A 341 12.40 -2.21 -16.29
CA PRO A 341 12.70 -2.58 -17.67
C PRO A 341 12.43 -1.47 -18.70
N SER A 342 11.60 -0.49 -18.37
CA SER A 342 11.20 0.59 -19.28
C SER A 342 10.95 1.89 -18.53
N LYS A 343 11.10 3.01 -19.23
CA LYS A 343 10.67 4.35 -18.81
C LYS A 343 9.16 4.56 -18.94
N GLN A 344 8.52 3.73 -19.75
CA GLN A 344 7.09 3.83 -20.01
C GLN A 344 6.32 3.38 -18.79
N VAL A 345 5.58 4.31 -18.21
CA VAL A 345 4.72 4.04 -17.07
C VAL A 345 3.27 4.08 -17.56
N PRO A 346 2.55 2.95 -17.53
CA PRO A 346 1.13 2.93 -17.81
C PRO A 346 0.37 3.86 -16.85
N TYR A 347 -0.37 4.80 -17.42
CA TYR A 347 -1.21 5.74 -16.72
C TYR A 347 -2.69 5.43 -17.01
N PHE A 348 -3.40 4.97 -15.99
CA PHE A 348 -4.82 4.65 -16.04
C PHE A 348 -5.60 5.78 -15.40
N ARG A 349 -6.35 6.54 -16.21
CA ARG A 349 -7.20 7.62 -15.71
C ARG A 349 -8.67 7.29 -15.85
N GLU A 350 -9.39 7.27 -14.74
CA GLU A 350 -10.85 7.30 -14.79
C GLU A 350 -11.34 8.67 -15.22
N GLN A 351 -12.19 8.69 -16.24
CA GLN A 351 -12.84 9.91 -16.72
C GLN A 351 -14.37 9.75 -16.70
N GLU A 352 -15.07 10.87 -16.50
CA GLU A 352 -16.52 10.89 -16.67
C GLU A 352 -16.86 10.63 -18.15
N LYS A 353 -17.65 9.59 -18.41
CA LYS A 353 -18.04 9.24 -19.79
C LYS A 353 -18.95 10.28 -20.43
N LEU A 354 -19.76 10.94 -19.60
CA LEU A 354 -20.78 11.87 -20.06
C LEU A 354 -20.87 13.00 -19.05
N THR A 355 -20.49 14.19 -19.48
CA THR A 355 -20.69 15.40 -18.68
C THR A 355 -22.14 15.88 -18.81
N LEU A 356 -22.61 16.69 -17.85
CA LEU A 356 -23.93 17.31 -17.95
C LEU A 356 -24.07 18.16 -19.24
N LEU A 357 -22.97 18.74 -19.72
CA LEU A 357 -22.95 19.46 -21.00
C LEU A 357 -23.17 18.52 -22.19
N ASP A 358 -22.59 17.32 -22.17
CA ASP A 358 -22.83 16.32 -23.21
C ASP A 358 -24.29 15.85 -23.21
N VAL A 359 -24.88 15.66 -22.02
CA VAL A 359 -26.31 15.35 -21.88
C VAL A 359 -27.15 16.47 -22.49
N LEU A 360 -26.91 17.72 -22.09
CA LEU A 360 -27.65 18.88 -22.58
C LEU A 360 -27.46 19.09 -24.08
N SER A 361 -26.26 18.87 -24.60
CA SER A 361 -25.95 18.94 -26.03
C SER A 361 -26.71 17.85 -26.80
N ASN A 362 -26.72 16.62 -26.31
CA ASN A 362 -27.47 15.51 -26.94
C ASN A 362 -28.98 15.76 -26.92
N ILE A 363 -29.53 16.22 -25.79
CA ILE A 363 -30.96 16.58 -25.70
C ILE A 363 -31.26 17.75 -26.63
N GLY A 364 -30.44 18.79 -26.61
CA GLY A 364 -30.58 19.96 -27.48
C GLY A 364 -30.51 19.61 -28.96
N GLY A 365 -29.60 18.69 -29.34
CA GLY A 365 -29.50 18.17 -30.70
C GLY A 365 -30.74 17.39 -31.13
N ILE A 366 -31.26 16.50 -30.28
CA ILE A 366 -32.48 15.73 -30.57
C ILE A 366 -33.69 16.67 -30.69
N VAL A 367 -33.87 17.59 -29.74
CA VAL A 367 -34.98 18.57 -29.76
C VAL A 367 -34.88 19.48 -30.99
N GLY A 368 -33.68 19.97 -31.29
CA GLY A 368 -33.42 20.82 -32.45
C GLY A 368 -33.71 20.12 -33.78
N VAL A 369 -33.32 18.86 -33.93
CA VAL A 369 -33.56 18.09 -35.16
C VAL A 369 -35.03 17.67 -35.31
N CYS A 370 -35.65 17.17 -34.23
CA CYS A 370 -37.02 16.66 -34.31
C CYS A 370 -38.09 17.76 -34.38
N LEU A 371 -37.88 18.88 -33.70
CA LEU A 371 -38.89 19.94 -33.58
C LEU A 371 -38.50 21.24 -34.29
N GLY A 372 -37.24 21.38 -34.74
CA GLY A 372 -36.71 22.69 -35.16
C GLY A 372 -36.64 23.70 -34.00
N ALA A 373 -36.78 23.21 -32.76
CA ALA A 373 -36.89 24.04 -31.57
C ALA A 373 -35.50 24.33 -30.99
N SER A 374 -35.26 25.60 -30.65
CA SER A 374 -34.07 26.07 -29.96
C SER A 374 -34.42 26.65 -28.58
N LEU A 375 -33.42 27.02 -27.78
CA LEU A 375 -33.64 27.75 -26.52
C LEU A 375 -34.47 29.02 -26.72
N ILE A 376 -34.36 29.68 -27.88
CA ILE A 376 -35.16 30.86 -28.23
C ILE A 376 -36.64 30.48 -28.35
N THR A 377 -36.95 29.39 -29.05
CA THR A 377 -38.35 28.94 -29.17
C THR A 377 -38.95 28.54 -27.83
N LEU A 378 -38.13 27.98 -26.92
CA LEU A 378 -38.57 27.65 -25.56
C LEU A 378 -38.87 28.92 -24.76
N TYR A 379 -38.01 29.94 -24.88
CA TYR A 379 -38.21 31.25 -24.25
C TYR A 379 -39.50 31.90 -24.74
N ASP A 380 -39.75 31.91 -26.05
CA ASP A 380 -40.96 32.48 -26.65
C ASP A 380 -42.22 31.74 -26.18
N MET A 381 -42.17 30.41 -26.07
CA MET A 381 -43.27 29.60 -25.54
C MET A 381 -43.58 29.96 -24.07
N VAL A 382 -42.54 30.15 -23.25
CA VAL A 382 -42.69 30.54 -21.84
C VAL A 382 -43.28 31.95 -21.72
N GLU A 383 -42.79 32.91 -22.51
CA GLU A 383 -43.32 34.28 -22.54
C GLU A 383 -44.81 34.31 -22.96
N MET A 384 -45.17 33.55 -24.00
CA MET A 384 -46.55 33.44 -24.46
C MET A 384 -47.45 32.77 -23.40
N ALA A 385 -46.95 31.74 -22.71
CA ALA A 385 -47.66 31.10 -21.61
C ALA A 385 -47.90 32.07 -20.44
N PHE A 386 -46.87 32.81 -20.01
CA PHE A 386 -47.00 33.83 -18.96
C PHE A 386 -47.99 34.93 -19.34
N SER A 387 -47.91 35.45 -20.57
CA SER A 387 -48.85 36.45 -21.08
C SER A 387 -50.29 35.94 -21.06
N THR A 388 -50.50 34.68 -21.45
CA THR A 388 -51.82 34.03 -21.44
C THR A 388 -52.36 33.87 -20.03
N ILE A 389 -51.52 33.42 -19.07
CA ILE A 389 -51.90 33.30 -17.66
C ILE A 389 -52.28 34.66 -17.08
N ARG A 390 -51.47 35.70 -17.33
CA ARG A 390 -51.72 37.07 -16.87
C ARG A 390 -53.05 37.61 -17.42
N CYS A 391 -53.33 37.41 -18.70
CA CYS A 391 -54.61 37.79 -19.31
C CYS A 391 -55.80 37.07 -18.68
N LYS A 392 -55.70 35.76 -18.42
CA LYS A 392 -56.77 35.00 -17.75
C LYS A 392 -57.00 35.48 -16.31
N LEU A 393 -55.95 35.78 -15.57
CA LEU A 393 -56.06 36.31 -14.20
C LEU A 393 -56.71 37.70 -14.19
N MET A 394 -56.35 38.58 -15.13
CA MET A 394 -56.96 39.91 -15.25
C MET A 394 -58.45 39.82 -15.65
N ARG A 395 -58.83 38.91 -16.55
CA ARG A 395 -60.25 38.66 -16.88
C ARG A 395 -61.07 38.21 -15.66
N ARG A 396 -60.56 37.25 -14.88
CA ARG A 396 -61.24 36.81 -13.66
C ARG A 396 -61.41 37.93 -12.63
N LYS A 397 -60.42 38.81 -12.50
CA LYS A 397 -60.52 39.95 -11.58
C LYS A 397 -61.64 40.92 -12.01
N ASN A 398 -61.79 41.17 -13.30
CA ASN A 398 -62.86 42.02 -13.82
C ASN A 398 -64.24 41.37 -13.65
N GLU A 399 -64.38 40.06 -13.91
CA GLU A 399 -65.64 39.33 -13.68
C GLU A 399 -66.08 39.37 -12.20
N VAL A 400 -65.15 39.31 -11.25
CA VAL A 400 -65.44 39.45 -9.81
C VAL A 400 -65.86 40.88 -9.43
N ILE A 401 -65.28 41.89 -10.06
CA ILE A 401 -65.68 43.29 -9.85
C ILE A 401 -67.10 43.52 -10.39
N ASP A 402 -67.43 42.97 -11.56
CA ASP A 402 -68.75 43.11 -12.16
C ASP A 402 -69.84 42.30 -11.43
N SER A 403 -69.47 41.21 -10.74
CA SER A 403 -70.39 40.40 -9.92
C SER A 403 -70.48 40.83 -8.45
N GLY A 404 -69.66 41.81 -8.02
CA GLY A 404 -69.62 42.36 -6.67
C GLY A 404 -70.55 43.57 -6.44
N ILE A 405 -71.46 43.89 -7.36
CA ILE A 405 -72.53 44.86 -7.13
C ILE A 405 -73.74 44.14 -6.51
N VAL A 406 -73.71 43.98 -5.18
CA VAL A 406 -74.87 44.11 -4.27
C VAL A 406 -74.37 44.74 -2.99
#